data_AF-A0A8K0I105-F1
#
_entry.id   AF-A0A8K0I105-F1
#
_cell.length_a   1.000
_cell.length_b   1.000
_cell.length_c   1.000
_cell.angle_alpha   90.00
_cell.angle_beta   90.00
_cell.angle_gamma   90.00
#
_symmetry.space_group_name_H-M   'P 1'
#
loop_
_entity.id
_entity.type
_entity.pdbx_description
1 polymer ?
#
loop_
_entity_poly.entity_id
_entity_poly.type
_entity_poly.pdbx_seq_one_letter_code
_entity_poly.pdbx_strand_id
1 'polypeptide(L)' 'MFALEVTEELQCWPEQESHERKWVSVRDAFKLCRYEWMHEALHEFVRLMSGKTMQPSSELPEPPGFFIVKPTALTI' A
#
# COMPACT_ATOMS: atom_id res chain seq x y z
N MET A 1 -3.67 3.28 -11.42
CA MET A 1 -2.86 3.06 -10.21
C MET A 1 -3.75 2.35 -9.19
N PHE A 2 -3.33 1.20 -8.65
CA PHE A 2 -4.08 0.50 -7.61
C PHE A 2 -3.58 0.97 -6.24
N ALA A 3 -4.48 1.46 -5.39
CA ALA A 3 -4.12 1.73 -4.01
C ALA A 3 -3.84 0.39 -3.33
N LEU A 4 -2.60 0.17 -2.93
CA LEU A 4 -2.23 -1.01 -2.15
C LEU A 4 -2.62 -0.75 -0.70
N GLU A 5 -3.45 -1.63 -0.15
CA GLU A 5 -3.64 -1.71 1.29
C GLU A 5 -2.39 -2.34 1.89
N VAL A 6 -1.57 -1.51 2.52
CA VAL A 6 -0.34 -1.98 3.18
C VAL A 6 -0.77 -2.66 4.48
N THR A 7 -0.72 -3.99 4.51
CA THR A 7 -1.06 -4.80 5.69
C THR A 7 0.14 -5.01 6.62
N GLU A 8 1.35 -5.05 6.06
CA GLU A 8 2.60 -5.23 6.80
C GLU A 8 3.70 -4.32 6.25
N GLU A 9 4.50 -3.77 7.16
CA GLU A 9 5.64 -2.93 6.83
C GLU A 9 6.95 -3.68 7.12
N LEU A 10 7.62 -4.14 6.06
CA LEU A 10 8.91 -4.83 6.19
C LEU A 10 10.03 -3.85 6.57
N GLN A 11 10.90 -4.29 7.48
CA GLN A 11 12.08 -3.52 7.92
C GLN A 11 13.16 -3.45 6.84
N CYS A 12 13.33 -4.53 6.09
CA CYS A 12 14.23 -4.62 4.94
C CYS A 12 13.41 -4.77 3.66
N TRP A 13 13.70 -3.96 2.64
CA TRP A 13 13.04 -4.03 1.34
C TRP A 13 14.03 -3.76 0.19
N PRO A 14 13.80 -4.27 -1.02
CA PRO A 14 14.82 -4.35 -2.06
C PRO A 14 15.42 -2.99 -2.47
N GLU A 15 14.62 -1.93 -2.48
CA GLU A 15 15.06 -0.62 -2.95
C GLU A 15 15.47 0.33 -1.80
N GLN A 16 15.52 -0.14 -0.55
CA GLN A 16 15.86 0.66 0.63
C GLN A 16 17.22 1.36 0.56
N GLU A 17 18.19 0.79 -0.16
CA GLU A 17 19.51 1.40 -0.33
C GLU A 17 19.48 2.66 -1.21
N SER A 18 18.49 2.75 -2.12
CA SER A 18 18.39 3.81 -3.12
C SER A 18 17.21 4.76 -2.90
N HIS A 19 16.25 4.35 -2.05
CA HIS A 19 15.01 5.07 -1.83
C HIS A 19 14.67 5.14 -0.34
N GLU A 20 14.16 6.30 0.07
CA GLU A 20 13.65 6.51 1.42
C GLU A 20 12.14 6.28 1.47
N ARG A 21 11.67 5.57 2.50
CA ARG A 21 10.25 5.44 2.81
C ARG A 21 9.90 6.35 3.98
N LYS A 22 8.83 7.13 3.83
CA LYS A 22 8.27 7.96 4.90
C LYS A 22 6.76 7.97 4.87
N TRP A 23 6.15 7.93 6.05
CA TRP A 23 4.73 8.19 6.21
C TRP A 23 4.50 9.69 6.24
N VAL A 24 3.54 10.17 5.45
CA VAL A 24 3.22 11.60 5.32
C VAL A 24 1.72 11.80 5.36
N SER A 25 1.29 12.99 5.81
CA SER A 25 -0.12 13.38 5.70
C SER A 25 -0.51 13.55 4.23
N VAL A 26 -1.80 13.43 3.90
CA VAL A 26 -2.32 13.71 2.54
C VAL A 26 -1.89 15.10 2.06
N ARG A 27 -1.94 16.10 2.95
CA ARG A 27 -1.50 17.48 2.65
C ARG A 27 -0.03 17.53 2.26
N ASP A 28 0.83 16.80 2.95
CA ASP A 28 2.27 16.80 2.67
C ASP A 28 2.61 15.95 1.45
N ALA A 29 1.85 14.88 1.19
CA ALA A 29 1.97 14.10 -0.04
C ALA A 29 1.74 14.96 -1.29
N PHE A 30 0.71 15.83 -1.30
CA PHE A 30 0.48 16.77 -2.39
C PHE A 30 1.66 17.71 -2.66
N LYS A 31 2.34 18.18 -1.61
CA LYS A 31 3.55 19.03 -1.76
C LYS A 31 4.74 18.28 -2.34
N LEU A 32 4.80 16.96 -2.16
CA LEU A 32 5.88 16.10 -2.63
C LEU A 32 5.64 15.56 -4.04
N CYS A 33 4.40 15.62 -4.55
CA CYS A 33 4.05 15.22 -5.91
C CYS A 33 4.78 16.12 -6.93
N ARG A 34 5.80 15.58 -7.60
CA ARG A 34 6.57 16.27 -8.65
C ARG A 34 5.84 16.45 -9.98
N TYR A 35 4.84 15.61 -10.25
CA TYR A 35 4.15 15.57 -11.54
C TYR A 35 2.65 15.69 -11.33
N GLU A 36 1.98 16.41 -12.23
CA GLU A 36 0.53 16.65 -12.19
C GLU A 36 -0.29 15.36 -12.08
N TRP A 37 0.09 14.32 -12.82
CA TRP A 37 -0.61 13.03 -12.79
C TRP A 37 -0.61 12.38 -11.39
N MET A 38 0.44 12.61 -10.57
CA MET A 38 0.47 12.10 -9.19
C MET A 38 -0.48 12.89 -8.30
N HIS A 39 -0.59 14.19 -8.53
CA HIS A 39 -1.52 15.05 -7.80
C HIS A 39 -2.97 14.67 -8.12
N GLU A 40 -3.30 14.44 -9.39
CA GLU A 40 -4.63 13.97 -9.82
C GLU A 40 -4.97 12.60 -9.22
N ALA A 41 -4.03 11.65 -9.26
CA ALA A 41 -4.24 10.32 -8.69
C ALA A 41 -4.45 10.37 -7.17
N LEU A 42 -3.68 11.20 -6.46
CA LEU A 42 -3.86 11.40 -5.01
C LEU A 42 -5.20 12.07 -4.71
N HIS A 43 -5.65 13.02 -5.53
CA HIS A 43 -6.95 13.65 -5.39
C HIS A 43 -8.09 12.64 -5.53
N GLU A 44 -8.07 11.79 -6.56
CA GLU A 44 -9.08 10.74 -6.73
C GLU A 44 -9.05 9.69 -5.60
N PHE A 45 -7.87 9.36 -5.08
CA PHE A 45 -7.74 8.51 -3.90
C PHE A 45 -8.45 9.13 -2.67
N VAL A 46 -8.25 10.41 -2.40
CA VAL A 46 -8.91 11.11 -1.29
C VAL A 46 -10.42 11.12 -1.45
N ARG A 47 -10.94 11.33 -2.66
CA ARG A 47 -12.37 11.26 -2.96
C ARG A 47 -12.94 9.88 -2.69
N LEU A 48 -12.25 8.82 -3.14
CA LEU A 48 -12.63 7.43 -2.91
C LEU A 48 -12.70 7.12 -1.41
N MET A 49 -11.69 7.54 -0.64
CA MET A 49 -11.63 7.30 0.80
C MET A 49 -12.70 8.10 1.57
N SER A 50 -13.05 9.29 1.10
CA SER A 50 -14.11 10.11 1.70
C SER A 50 -15.51 9.55 1.45
N GLY A 51 -15.71 8.80 0.36
CA GLY A 51 -16.98 8.13 0.03
C GLY A 51 -17.14 6.72 0.62
N LYS A 52 -16.08 6.14 1.19
CA LYS A 52 -16.08 4.79 1.76
C LYS A 52 -16.43 4.85 3.26
N THR A 53 -17.71 4.79 3.60
CA THR A 53 -18.10 4.18 4.88
C THR A 53 -17.63 2.74 4.78
N MET A 54 -16.59 2.34 5.54
CA MET A 54 -16.07 0.98 5.54
C MET A 54 -17.20 0.00 5.89
N GLN A 55 -17.81 -0.60 4.88
CA GLN A 55 -18.62 -1.79 5.07
C GLN A 55 -17.62 -2.94 5.26
N PRO A 56 -17.74 -3.73 6.34
CA PRO A 56 -16.86 -4.88 6.54
C PRO A 56 -17.03 -5.81 5.34
N SER A 57 -15.91 -6.16 4.70
CA SER A 57 -15.91 -7.04 3.54
C SER A 57 -16.53 -8.39 3.93
N SER A 58 -17.66 -8.74 3.31
CA SER A 58 -18.17 -10.11 3.35
C SER A 58 -17.11 -11.05 2.75
N GLU A 59 -16.71 -12.05 3.54
CA GLU A 59 -15.67 -13.04 3.24
C GLU A 59 -15.78 -13.59 1.81
N LEU A 60 -14.74 -13.36 1.00
CA LEU A 60 -14.59 -14.00 -0.29
C LEU A 60 -13.98 -15.40 -0.07
N PRO A 61 -14.52 -16.46 -0.68
CA PRO A 61 -13.96 -17.81 -0.52
C PRO A 61 -12.57 -17.88 -1.16
N GLU A 62 -11.58 -18.30 -0.36
CA GLU A 62 -10.19 -18.41 -0.79
C GLU A 62 -10.05 -19.43 -1.94
N PRO A 63 -9.36 -19.08 -3.05
CA PRO A 63 -9.10 -20.03 -4.12
C PRO A 63 -8.10 -21.11 -3.64
N PRO A 64 -8.35 -22.40 -3.95
CA PRO A 64 -7.46 -23.47 -3.54
C PRO A 64 -6.18 -23.42 -4.36
N GLY A 65 -5.05 -23.09 -3.71
CA GLY A 65 -3.73 -23.48 -4.22
C GLY A 65 -2.66 -22.40 -4.30
N PHE A 66 -2.87 -21.18 -3.82
CA PHE A 66 -1.76 -20.22 -3.73
C PHE A 66 -0.93 -20.45 -2.46
N PHE A 67 -0.17 -21.53 -2.44
CA PHE A 67 0.85 -21.75 -1.42
C PHE A 67 2.02 -20.79 -1.68
N ILE A 68 1.99 -19.62 -1.04
CA ILE A 68 3.23 -18.87 -0.80
C ILE A 68 4.06 -19.76 0.13
N VAL A 69 5.09 -20.39 -0.42
CA VAL A 69 6.09 -21.11 0.37
C VAL A 69 6.70 -20.12 1.34
N LYS A 70 6.30 -20.19 2.61
CA LYS A 70 6.94 -19.42 3.68
C LYS A 70 8.41 -19.83 3.72
N PRO A 71 9.37 -18.90 3.66
CA PRO A 71 10.75 -19.24 3.90
C PRO A 71 10.85 -19.81 5.31
N THR A 72 11.22 -21.09 5.43
CA THR A 72 11.56 -21.69 6.71
C THR A 72 12.73 -20.90 7.28
N ALA A 73 12.51 -20.24 8.42
CA ALA A 73 13.58 -19.65 9.18
C ALA A 73 14.58 -20.75 9.54
N LEU A 74 15.76 -20.72 8.91
CA LEU A 74 16.92 -21.50 9.30
C LEU A 74 17.25 -21.13 10.74
N THR A 75 16.92 -22.03 11.66
CA THR A 75 17.44 -21.96 13.04
C THR A 75 18.82 -22.61 13.01
N ILE A 76 19.82 -21.75 13.31
CA ILE A 76 21.24 -21.97 13.65
C ILE A 76 21.77 -23.39 13.51
#